data_AF-A0AAT9IYE5-F1
#
_entry.id   AF-A0AAT9IYE5-F1
#
_cell.length_a   1.000
_cell.length_b   1.000
_cell.length_c   1.000
_cell.angle_alpha   90.00
_cell.angle_beta   90.00
_cell.angle_gamma   90.00
#
_symmetry.space_group_name_H-M   'P 1'
#
loop_
_entity.id
_entity.type
_entity.pdbx_description
1 polymer ?
#
loop_
_entity_poly.entity_id
_entity_poly.type
_entity_poly.pdbx_seq_one_letter_code
_entity_poly.pdbx_strand_id
1 'polypeptide(L)'
;MRSLKLTAFAALLFVAGCATTKTTETVYVPVVAPTPPSSLTPLPIMLFNQTKQGRKLFTLNAEFPYCDGPTGMVIVVPKWYVTDFASVPWYGQSFIDPQGPTARAAIIHDWLYTIGEPGKRDVADGIFYRAMIKYGVPEYQARIAYNAVHVGGQGGYGLAGDWQFIDPTRQNVKQAAPFLKPRTGAVRIMPKCQGFSELVQSGWRAYPEKPIIINVPPPVVVTEKPLDGVMDRIPWGKKKKN
;
A
#
# COMPACT_ATOMS: atom_id res chain seq x y z
N MET A 1 51.28 89.49 -11.03
CA MET A 1 50.57 88.56 -10.11
C MET A 1 49.20 88.25 -10.72
N ARG A 2 49.17 87.29 -11.66
CA ARG A 2 48.43 86.01 -11.61
C ARG A 2 46.93 86.11 -11.29
N SER A 3 46.16 85.94 -12.35
CA SER A 3 44.71 85.76 -12.44
C SER A 3 44.24 84.47 -11.76
N LEU A 4 43.13 84.56 -11.03
CA LEU A 4 42.47 83.40 -10.42
C LEU A 4 41.22 83.04 -11.24
N LYS A 5 41.23 81.86 -11.85
CA LYS A 5 40.12 81.31 -12.65
C LYS A 5 39.09 80.66 -11.73
N LEU A 6 37.80 80.96 -11.94
CA LEU A 6 36.67 80.19 -11.42
C LEU A 6 36.67 78.79 -12.02
N THR A 7 36.54 77.76 -11.18
CA THR A 7 36.24 76.38 -11.59
C THR A 7 34.86 75.99 -11.09
N ALA A 8 33.95 75.69 -12.03
CA ALA A 8 32.62 75.19 -11.76
C ALA A 8 32.68 73.69 -11.41
N PHE A 9 32.09 73.32 -10.28
CA PHE A 9 31.86 71.92 -9.90
C PHE A 9 30.55 71.44 -10.52
N ALA A 10 30.62 70.49 -11.45
CA ALA A 10 29.44 69.78 -11.97
C ALA A 10 29.14 68.58 -11.06
N ALA A 11 27.96 68.58 -10.42
CA ALA A 11 27.48 67.46 -9.62
C ALA A 11 26.85 66.39 -10.53
N LEU A 12 27.44 65.19 -10.56
CA LEU A 12 26.86 64.00 -11.20
C LEU A 12 25.80 63.39 -10.27
N LEU A 13 24.52 63.51 -10.66
CA LEU A 13 23.41 62.80 -10.05
C LEU A 13 23.40 61.34 -10.52
N PHE A 14 23.78 60.41 -9.64
CA PHE A 14 23.55 58.98 -9.85
C PHE A 14 22.09 58.65 -9.52
N VAL A 15 21.27 58.39 -10.55
CA VAL A 15 19.93 57.83 -10.39
C VAL A 15 20.08 56.34 -10.13
N ALA A 16 20.01 55.92 -8.86
CA ALA A 16 19.92 54.51 -8.49
C ALA A 16 18.51 54.00 -8.79
N GLY A 17 18.31 53.42 -9.98
CA GLY A 17 17.08 52.72 -10.31
C GLY A 17 16.95 51.44 -9.50
N CYS A 18 15.99 51.38 -8.58
CA CYS A 18 15.64 50.14 -7.87
C CYS A 18 14.99 49.16 -8.85
N ALA A 19 15.76 48.21 -9.40
CA ALA A 19 15.22 47.08 -10.13
C ALA A 19 14.54 46.12 -9.14
N THR A 20 13.21 46.08 -9.13
CA THR A 20 12.43 45.11 -8.35
C THR A 20 12.53 43.73 -9.01
N THR A 21 13.49 42.92 -8.59
CA THR A 21 13.52 41.48 -8.88
C THR A 21 12.38 40.78 -8.14
N LYS A 22 11.41 40.22 -8.87
CA LYS A 22 10.39 39.34 -8.28
C LYS A 22 10.99 37.95 -8.07
N THR A 23 11.53 37.71 -6.88
CA THR A 23 11.93 36.36 -6.46
C THR A 23 10.68 35.60 -6.01
N THR A 24 10.27 34.59 -6.76
CA THR A 24 9.22 33.65 -6.31
C THR A 24 9.91 32.48 -5.64
N GLU A 25 9.89 32.43 -4.32
CA GLU A 25 10.39 31.28 -3.55
C GLU A 25 9.27 30.25 -3.39
N THR A 26 9.46 29.05 -3.92
CA THR A 26 8.55 27.92 -3.69
C THR A 26 9.16 27.00 -2.65
N VAL A 27 8.47 26.82 -1.52
CA VAL A 27 8.86 25.90 -0.46
C VAL A 27 8.61 24.47 -0.91
N TYR A 28 9.66 23.65 -0.97
CA TYR A 28 9.56 22.23 -1.29
C TYR A 28 9.00 21.45 -0.09
N VAL A 29 7.77 20.96 -0.21
CA VAL A 29 7.22 19.95 0.71
C VAL A 29 7.22 18.62 -0.04
N PRO A 30 7.93 17.56 0.42
CA PRO A 30 7.84 16.26 -0.22
C PRO A 30 6.40 15.78 -0.20
N VAL A 31 5.80 15.61 -1.38
CA VAL A 31 4.42 15.13 -1.50
C VAL A 31 4.44 13.62 -1.29
N VAL A 32 3.94 13.16 -0.14
CA VAL A 32 3.60 11.76 0.06
C VAL A 32 2.30 11.50 -0.68
N ALA A 33 2.32 10.61 -1.68
CA ALA A 33 1.09 10.24 -2.39
C ALA A 33 0.05 9.69 -1.40
N PRO A 34 -1.24 10.10 -1.49
CA PRO A 34 -2.29 9.51 -0.67
C PRO A 34 -2.36 8.01 -0.96
N THR A 35 -2.20 7.19 0.08
CA THR A 35 -2.28 5.74 -0.07
C THR A 35 -3.74 5.36 -0.32
N PRO A 36 -4.03 4.52 -1.34
CA PRO A 36 -5.40 4.10 -1.60
C PRO A 36 -5.93 3.28 -0.41
N PRO A 37 -7.25 3.34 -0.12
CA PRO A 37 -7.85 2.56 0.95
C PRO A 37 -7.68 1.06 0.70
N SER A 38 -7.62 0.28 1.78
CA SER A 38 -7.51 -1.18 1.71
C SER A 38 -8.71 -1.76 0.95
N SER A 39 -8.45 -2.70 0.04
CA SER A 39 -9.50 -3.30 -0.77
C SER A 39 -10.32 -4.29 0.06
N LEU A 40 -11.64 -4.15 0.04
CA LEU A 40 -12.57 -5.13 0.65
C LEU A 40 -12.64 -6.45 -0.15
N THR A 41 -12.01 -6.49 -1.32
CA THR A 41 -11.82 -7.70 -2.11
C THR A 41 -10.33 -8.03 -2.15
N PRO A 42 -9.91 -9.25 -1.80
CA PRO A 42 -8.50 -9.58 -1.87
C PRO A 42 -8.11 -9.68 -3.34
N LEU A 43 -6.90 -9.22 -3.69
CA LEU A 43 -6.34 -9.38 -5.03
C LEU A 43 -5.16 -10.36 -4.97
N PRO A 44 -5.41 -11.68 -4.82
CA PRO A 44 -4.35 -12.68 -4.90
C PRO A 44 -3.75 -12.73 -6.31
N ILE A 45 -2.42 -12.73 -6.33
CA ILE A 45 -1.58 -12.91 -7.51
C ILE A 45 -0.92 -14.29 -7.38
N MET A 46 -1.02 -15.11 -8.42
CA MET A 46 -0.39 -16.42 -8.45
C MET A 46 1.14 -16.29 -8.56
N LEU A 47 1.86 -17.07 -7.75
CA LEU A 47 3.31 -17.23 -7.81
C LEU A 47 3.64 -18.40 -8.72
N PHE A 48 4.05 -18.13 -9.96
CA PHE A 48 4.24 -19.16 -10.99
C PHE A 48 5.45 -20.07 -10.72
N ASN A 49 6.47 -19.57 -10.05
CA ASN A 49 7.74 -20.28 -9.84
C ASN A 49 7.86 -20.96 -8.47
N GLN A 50 6.81 -20.89 -7.64
CA GLN A 50 6.84 -21.37 -6.27
C GLN A 50 5.65 -22.29 -6.02
N THR A 51 5.93 -23.49 -5.52
CA THR A 51 4.90 -24.45 -5.12
C THR A 51 5.21 -24.99 -3.73
N LYS A 52 4.15 -25.30 -2.97
CA LYS A 52 4.26 -25.94 -1.67
C LYS A 52 3.49 -27.24 -1.71
N GLN A 53 4.19 -28.37 -1.54
CA GLN A 53 3.59 -29.71 -1.61
C GLN A 53 2.77 -29.93 -2.91
N GLY A 54 3.25 -29.43 -4.05
CA GLY A 54 2.58 -29.53 -5.34
C GLY A 54 1.41 -28.56 -5.56
N ARG A 55 1.09 -27.70 -4.58
CA ARG A 55 0.05 -26.66 -4.70
C ARG A 55 0.64 -25.34 -5.19
N LYS A 56 -0.16 -24.61 -5.97
CA LYS A 56 0.16 -23.25 -6.42
C LYS A 56 0.10 -22.30 -5.22
N LEU A 57 1.09 -21.43 -5.11
CA LEU A 57 1.11 -20.38 -4.09
C LEU A 57 0.54 -19.08 -4.65
N PHE A 58 -0.07 -18.29 -3.78
CA PHE A 58 -0.61 -16.99 -4.11
C PHE A 58 -0.13 -15.96 -3.09
N THR A 59 0.07 -14.73 -3.54
CA THR A 59 0.44 -13.59 -2.70
C THR A 59 -0.58 -12.46 -2.84
N LEU A 60 -0.82 -11.71 -1.77
CA LEU A 60 -1.76 -10.58 -1.80
C LEU A 60 -1.07 -9.30 -2.26
N ASN A 61 -1.67 -8.58 -3.22
CA ASN A 61 -1.13 -7.28 -3.65
C ASN A 61 -1.50 -6.10 -2.72
N ALA A 62 -2.53 -6.28 -1.89
CA ALA A 62 -3.02 -5.30 -0.94
C ALA A 62 -3.42 -5.97 0.37
N GLU A 63 -3.54 -5.19 1.44
CA GLU A 63 -4.14 -5.67 2.69
C GLU A 63 -5.60 -6.08 2.45
N PHE A 64 -5.99 -7.16 3.10
CA PHE A 64 -7.35 -7.67 3.05
C PHE A 64 -7.98 -7.64 4.45
N PRO A 65 -8.77 -6.61 4.77
CA PRO A 65 -9.44 -6.50 6.05
C PRO A 65 -10.76 -7.29 6.03
N TYR A 66 -11.01 -8.00 7.12
CA TYR A 66 -12.23 -8.75 7.38
C TYR A 66 -12.69 -8.50 8.82
N CYS A 67 -13.99 -8.38 9.00
CA CYS A 67 -14.60 -8.34 10.32
C CYS A 67 -15.59 -9.48 10.48
N ASP A 68 -15.42 -10.24 11.56
CA ASP A 68 -16.30 -11.32 11.97
C ASP A 68 -17.46 -10.78 12.82
N GLY A 69 -18.69 -10.98 12.36
CA GLY A 69 -19.89 -10.40 12.98
C GLY A 69 -20.10 -10.81 14.45
N PRO A 70 -20.10 -12.10 14.78
CA PRO A 70 -20.38 -12.57 16.14
C PRO A 70 -19.29 -12.23 17.16
N THR A 71 -18.02 -12.37 16.80
CA THR A 71 -16.92 -12.08 17.73
C THR A 71 -16.52 -10.60 17.74
N GLY A 72 -16.85 -9.86 16.68
CA GLY A 72 -16.35 -8.51 16.44
C GLY A 72 -14.86 -8.47 16.10
N MET A 73 -14.19 -9.61 15.90
CA MET A 73 -12.77 -9.64 15.58
C MET A 73 -12.52 -9.04 14.20
N VAL A 74 -11.70 -7.99 14.15
CA VAL A 74 -11.16 -7.41 12.92
C VAL A 74 -9.84 -8.06 12.63
N ILE A 75 -9.79 -8.80 11.54
CA ILE A 75 -8.64 -9.54 11.05
C ILE A 75 -8.18 -8.85 9.78
N VAL A 76 -6.91 -8.49 9.72
CA VAL A 76 -6.34 -7.91 8.50
C VAL A 76 -5.22 -8.81 8.05
N VAL A 77 -5.38 -9.34 6.84
CA VAL A 77 -4.32 -10.11 6.19
C VAL A 77 -3.39 -9.13 5.49
N PRO A 78 -2.10 -9.15 5.82
CA PRO A 78 -1.14 -8.19 5.30
C PRO A 78 -0.87 -8.39 3.81
N LYS A 79 -0.45 -7.31 3.17
CA LYS A 79 0.11 -7.34 1.82
C LYS A 79 1.31 -8.30 1.77
N TRP A 80 1.44 -8.97 0.64
CA TRP A 80 2.47 -9.97 0.31
C TRP A 80 2.43 -11.27 1.11
N TYR A 81 1.45 -11.47 1.98
CA TYR A 81 1.26 -12.76 2.64
C TYR A 81 1.05 -13.88 1.62
N VAL A 82 1.75 -14.99 1.82
CA VAL A 82 1.67 -16.17 0.97
C VAL A 82 0.61 -17.14 1.51
N THR A 83 -0.35 -17.49 0.66
CA THR A 83 -1.41 -18.48 0.93
C THR A 83 -1.34 -19.60 -0.11
N ASP A 84 -1.66 -20.82 0.31
CA ASP A 84 -1.72 -22.01 -0.54
C ASP A 84 -3.14 -22.54 -0.72
N PHE A 85 -4.14 -21.83 -0.20
CA PHE A 85 -5.55 -22.22 -0.19
C PHE A 85 -5.78 -23.65 0.31
N ALA A 86 -4.97 -24.11 1.27
CA ALA A 86 -5.05 -25.47 1.83
C ALA A 86 -6.43 -25.79 2.43
N SER A 87 -7.13 -24.76 2.92
CA SER A 87 -8.47 -24.83 3.49
C SER A 87 -9.59 -25.07 2.47
N VAL A 88 -9.30 -24.94 1.17
CA VAL A 88 -10.28 -25.25 0.11
C VAL A 88 -10.28 -26.76 -0.18
N PRO A 89 -11.45 -27.41 -0.23
CA PRO A 89 -11.56 -28.85 -0.51
C PRO A 89 -10.81 -29.27 -1.79
N TRP A 90 -10.23 -30.48 -1.76
CA TRP A 90 -9.38 -31.01 -2.84
C TRP A 90 -10.06 -31.03 -4.22
N TYR A 91 -11.38 -31.29 -4.30
CA TYR A 91 -12.13 -31.26 -5.56
C TYR A 91 -12.33 -29.83 -6.10
N GLY A 92 -12.26 -28.83 -5.23
CA GLY A 92 -12.32 -27.42 -5.59
C GLY A 92 -10.98 -26.85 -6.04
N GLN A 93 -9.85 -27.44 -5.61
CA GLN A 93 -8.49 -26.92 -5.83
C GLN A 93 -8.11 -26.70 -7.30
N SER A 94 -8.62 -27.53 -8.21
CA SER A 94 -8.35 -27.39 -9.65
C SER A 94 -9.09 -26.23 -10.33
N PHE A 95 -10.19 -25.76 -9.74
CA PHE A 95 -11.08 -24.72 -10.29
C PHE A 95 -11.31 -23.57 -9.32
N ILE A 96 -10.37 -23.33 -8.39
CA ILE A 96 -10.45 -22.17 -7.50
C ILE A 96 -10.32 -20.92 -8.35
N ASP A 97 -11.42 -20.16 -8.43
CA ASP A 97 -11.32 -18.75 -8.72
C ASP A 97 -10.62 -18.09 -7.52
N PRO A 98 -9.39 -17.55 -7.66
CA PRO A 98 -8.68 -16.91 -6.55
C PRO A 98 -9.45 -15.70 -5.99
N GLN A 99 -10.38 -15.13 -6.78
CA GLN A 99 -11.27 -14.04 -6.39
C GLN A 99 -12.60 -14.54 -5.81
N GLY A 100 -12.85 -15.84 -5.88
CA GLY A 100 -14.11 -16.48 -5.54
C GLY A 100 -14.40 -16.49 -4.03
N PRO A 101 -15.67 -16.67 -3.62
CA PRO A 101 -16.10 -16.60 -2.23
C PRO A 101 -15.29 -17.48 -1.26
N THR A 102 -15.02 -18.74 -1.65
CA THR A 102 -14.27 -19.70 -0.83
C THR A 102 -12.80 -19.30 -0.68
N ALA A 103 -12.17 -18.79 -1.74
CA ALA A 103 -10.79 -18.33 -1.71
C ALA A 103 -10.61 -17.14 -0.76
N ARG A 104 -11.57 -16.20 -0.74
CA ARG A 104 -11.57 -15.07 0.20
C ARG A 104 -11.61 -15.53 1.65
N ALA A 105 -12.46 -16.52 1.95
CA ALA A 105 -12.53 -17.10 3.29
C ALA A 105 -11.24 -17.86 3.65
N ALA A 106 -10.69 -18.61 2.70
CA ALA A 106 -9.45 -19.38 2.87
C ALA A 106 -8.25 -18.49 3.21
N ILE A 107 -8.10 -17.32 2.57
CA ILE A 107 -7.04 -16.35 2.91
C ILE A 107 -7.08 -15.95 4.40
N ILE A 108 -8.28 -15.70 4.94
CA ILE A 108 -8.46 -15.32 6.34
C ILE A 108 -8.10 -16.50 7.26
N HIS A 109 -8.54 -17.71 6.89
CA HIS A 109 -8.24 -18.93 7.64
C HIS A 109 -6.76 -19.23 7.69
N ASP A 110 -6.09 -19.26 6.53
CA ASP A 110 -4.67 -19.52 6.40
C ASP A 110 -3.84 -18.51 7.21
N TRP A 111 -4.25 -17.24 7.20
CA TRP A 111 -3.62 -16.19 8.02
C TRP A 111 -3.74 -16.48 9.53
N LEU A 112 -4.94 -16.82 10.01
CA LEU A 112 -5.15 -17.17 11.42
C LEU A 112 -4.39 -18.43 11.83
N TYR A 113 -4.28 -19.40 10.93
CA TYR A 113 -3.48 -20.61 11.11
C TYR A 113 -2.00 -20.29 11.17
N THR A 114 -1.54 -19.39 10.31
CA THR A 114 -0.16 -18.90 10.30
C THR A 114 0.17 -18.19 11.61
N ILE A 115 -0.75 -17.39 12.16
CA ILE A 115 -0.57 -16.80 13.50
C ILE A 115 -0.48 -17.91 14.55
N GLY A 116 -1.42 -18.85 14.55
CA GLY A 116 -1.38 -20.01 15.44
C GLY A 116 -1.56 -19.63 16.91
N GLU A 117 -2.48 -18.70 17.22
CA GLU A 117 -2.75 -18.26 18.58
C GLU A 117 -3.16 -19.47 19.48
N PRO A 118 -2.45 -19.75 20.58
CA PRO A 118 -2.70 -20.95 21.38
C PRO A 118 -4.16 -21.07 21.83
N GLY A 119 -4.78 -22.23 21.55
CA GLY A 119 -6.18 -22.50 21.92
C GLY A 119 -7.24 -21.78 21.08
N LYS A 120 -6.87 -21.15 19.96
CA LYS A 120 -7.81 -20.42 19.07
C LYS A 120 -8.04 -21.07 17.71
N ARG A 121 -7.62 -22.32 17.53
CA ARG A 121 -7.85 -23.07 16.27
C ARG A 121 -9.33 -23.15 15.93
N ASP A 122 -10.17 -23.56 16.89
CA ASP A 122 -11.61 -23.72 16.66
C ASP A 122 -12.29 -22.36 16.37
N VAL A 123 -11.72 -21.28 16.90
CA VAL A 123 -12.15 -19.90 16.56
C VAL A 123 -11.79 -19.59 15.11
N ALA A 124 -10.59 -19.95 14.64
CA ALA A 124 -10.18 -19.76 13.25
C ALA A 124 -11.05 -20.56 12.28
N ASP A 125 -11.35 -21.83 12.59
CA ASP A 125 -12.24 -22.67 11.78
C ASP A 125 -13.67 -22.10 11.75
N GLY A 126 -14.19 -21.66 12.89
CA GLY A 126 -15.49 -21.02 12.97
C GLY A 126 -15.55 -19.71 12.17
N ILE A 127 -14.48 -18.92 12.18
CA ILE A 127 -14.37 -17.70 11.36
C ILE A 127 -14.34 -18.04 9.88
N PHE A 128 -13.64 -19.10 9.48
CA PHE A 128 -13.65 -19.59 8.09
C PHE A 128 -15.05 -19.94 7.61
N TYR A 129 -15.80 -20.71 8.41
CA TYR A 129 -17.20 -21.03 8.12
C TYR A 129 -18.04 -19.76 7.92
N ARG A 130 -17.98 -18.83 8.86
CA ARG A 130 -18.76 -17.58 8.79
C ARG A 130 -18.32 -16.66 7.64
N ALA A 131 -17.03 -16.64 7.32
CA ALA A 131 -16.51 -15.91 6.17
C ALA A 131 -17.04 -16.49 4.86
N MET A 132 -17.10 -17.82 4.72
CA MET A 132 -17.69 -18.47 3.54
C MET A 132 -19.16 -18.07 3.36
N ILE A 133 -19.97 -18.14 4.43
CA ILE A 133 -21.39 -17.70 4.38
C ILE A 133 -21.49 -16.22 3.98
N LYS A 134 -20.67 -15.36 4.60
CA LYS A 134 -20.67 -13.91 4.33
C LYS A 134 -20.30 -13.58 2.89
N TYR A 135 -19.43 -14.36 2.25
CA TYR A 135 -19.06 -14.18 0.85
C TYR A 135 -20.01 -14.87 -0.15
N GLY A 136 -21.07 -15.54 0.33
CA GLY A 136 -22.10 -16.13 -0.51
C GLY A 136 -21.88 -17.61 -0.88
N VAL A 137 -21.00 -18.32 -0.16
CA VAL A 137 -20.90 -19.78 -0.31
C VAL A 137 -22.16 -20.42 0.29
N PRO A 138 -22.81 -21.36 -0.42
CA PRO A 138 -23.95 -22.11 0.12
C PRO A 138 -23.58 -22.83 1.42
N GLU A 139 -24.47 -22.81 2.40
CA GLU A 139 -24.20 -23.29 3.75
C GLU A 139 -23.72 -24.75 3.81
N TYR A 140 -24.29 -25.62 2.98
CA TYR A 140 -23.89 -27.02 2.92
C TYR A 140 -22.42 -27.19 2.47
N GLN A 141 -21.96 -26.39 1.50
CA GLN A 141 -20.57 -26.41 1.05
C GLN A 141 -19.65 -25.85 2.14
N ALA A 142 -20.06 -24.75 2.78
CA ALA A 142 -19.33 -24.14 3.88
C ALA A 142 -19.16 -25.13 5.05
N ARG A 143 -20.20 -25.91 5.38
CA ARG A 143 -20.16 -26.91 6.44
C ARG A 143 -19.23 -28.09 6.12
N ILE A 144 -19.22 -28.55 4.86
CA ILE A 144 -18.29 -29.60 4.41
C ILE A 144 -16.84 -29.10 4.54
N ALA A 145 -16.56 -27.90 4.05
CA ALA A 145 -15.23 -27.30 4.13
C ALA A 145 -14.80 -27.07 5.59
N TYR A 146 -15.70 -26.57 6.45
CA TYR A 146 -15.48 -26.42 7.89
C TYR A 146 -15.10 -27.75 8.55
N ASN A 147 -15.89 -28.81 8.33
CA ASN A 147 -15.61 -30.12 8.91
C ASN A 147 -14.26 -30.68 8.44
N ALA A 148 -13.92 -30.47 7.16
CA ALA A 148 -12.65 -30.91 6.61
C ALA A 148 -11.44 -30.24 7.30
N VAL A 149 -11.48 -28.91 7.47
CA VAL A 149 -10.38 -28.18 8.14
C VAL A 149 -10.34 -28.44 9.65
N HIS A 150 -11.50 -28.65 10.28
CA HIS A 150 -11.58 -28.87 11.71
C HIS A 150 -11.02 -30.24 12.12
N VAL A 151 -11.29 -31.27 11.32
CA VAL A 151 -10.78 -32.64 11.56
C VAL A 151 -9.34 -32.80 11.06
N GLY A 152 -9.00 -32.24 9.88
CA GLY A 152 -7.72 -32.46 9.22
C GLY A 152 -6.66 -31.36 9.43
N GLY A 153 -7.05 -30.20 9.96
CA GLY A 153 -6.19 -29.00 10.00
C GLY A 153 -5.20 -28.95 11.16
N GLN A 154 -5.22 -29.90 12.10
CA GLN A 154 -4.37 -29.83 13.30
C GLN A 154 -2.88 -29.68 12.99
N GLY A 155 -2.38 -30.39 11.97
CA GLY A 155 -0.96 -30.34 11.59
C GLY A 155 -0.52 -29.02 10.94
N GLY A 156 -1.47 -28.19 10.47
CA GLY A 156 -1.20 -26.90 9.83
C GLY A 156 -1.20 -25.71 10.81
N TYR A 157 -1.67 -25.89 12.04
CA TYR A 157 -1.88 -24.77 12.95
C TYR A 157 -0.55 -24.27 13.55
N GLY A 158 -0.20 -23.01 13.28
CA GLY A 158 0.98 -22.35 13.83
C GLY A 158 2.31 -22.81 13.23
N LEU A 159 2.31 -23.41 12.03
CA LEU A 159 3.55 -23.85 11.37
C LEU A 159 4.48 -22.67 11.08
N ALA A 160 5.75 -22.80 11.46
CA ALA A 160 6.77 -21.77 11.21
C ALA A 160 7.00 -21.54 9.70
N GLY A 161 6.77 -22.56 8.87
CA GLY A 161 6.91 -22.49 7.41
C GLY A 161 5.85 -21.63 6.71
N ASP A 162 4.74 -21.31 7.38
CA ASP A 162 3.64 -20.55 6.79
C ASP A 162 3.81 -19.03 6.97
N TRP A 163 4.76 -18.61 7.81
CA TRP A 163 5.14 -17.21 8.00
C TRP A 163 6.01 -16.70 6.84
N GLN A 164 5.40 -16.58 5.65
CA GLN A 164 6.07 -16.22 4.42
C GLN A 164 5.43 -15.03 3.71
N PHE A 165 6.30 -14.18 3.17
CA PHE A 165 5.92 -12.97 2.45
C PHE A 165 6.70 -12.87 1.15
N ILE A 166 6.00 -12.71 0.03
CA ILE A 166 6.61 -12.63 -1.31
C ILE A 166 6.01 -11.46 -2.07
N ASP A 167 6.86 -10.47 -2.34
CA ASP A 167 6.59 -9.43 -3.34
C ASP A 167 6.49 -10.06 -4.74
N PRO A 168 5.35 -9.94 -5.44
CA PRO A 168 5.14 -10.54 -6.76
C PRO A 168 6.12 -10.02 -7.82
N THR A 169 6.72 -8.84 -7.61
CA THR A 169 7.74 -8.28 -8.52
C THR A 169 9.12 -8.91 -8.33
N ARG A 170 9.37 -9.57 -7.19
CA ARG A 170 10.67 -10.12 -6.79
C ARG A 170 10.55 -11.57 -6.28
N GLN A 171 9.95 -12.44 -7.10
CA GLN A 171 9.66 -13.84 -6.72
C GLN A 171 10.92 -14.70 -6.52
N ASN A 172 12.05 -14.31 -7.12
CA ASN A 172 13.30 -15.09 -7.08
C ASN A 172 14.16 -14.79 -5.84
N VAL A 173 13.76 -13.83 -5.00
CA VAL A 173 14.54 -13.41 -3.83
C VAL A 173 13.80 -13.79 -2.56
N LYS A 174 14.50 -14.44 -1.62
CA LYS A 174 13.95 -14.70 -0.28
C LYS A 174 13.80 -13.38 0.46
N GLN A 175 12.57 -13.06 0.85
CA GLN A 175 12.24 -11.81 1.53
C GLN A 175 12.02 -12.08 3.02
N ALA A 176 12.48 -11.15 3.87
CA ALA A 176 12.14 -11.18 5.28
C ALA A 176 10.70 -10.70 5.47
N ALA A 177 10.04 -11.18 6.52
CA ALA A 177 8.73 -10.67 6.89
C ALA A 177 8.81 -9.15 7.15
N PRO A 178 7.85 -8.35 6.66
CA PRO A 178 7.90 -6.89 6.78
C PRO A 178 7.73 -6.41 8.22
N PHE A 179 7.21 -7.26 9.12
CA PHE A 179 6.98 -6.95 10.52
C PHE A 179 7.06 -8.22 11.39
N LEU A 180 7.08 -8.02 12.71
CA LEU A 180 7.11 -9.12 13.69
C LEU A 180 5.78 -9.87 13.73
N LYS A 181 5.84 -11.20 13.86
CA LYS A 181 4.65 -12.03 13.97
C LYS A 181 3.78 -11.62 15.17
N PRO A 182 2.52 -11.22 14.97
CA PRO A 182 1.65 -10.84 16.08
C PRO A 182 1.28 -12.07 16.91
N ARG A 183 0.97 -11.85 18.20
CA ARG A 183 0.51 -12.92 19.10
C ARG A 183 -0.95 -13.31 18.87
N THR A 184 -1.75 -12.37 18.37
CA THR A 184 -3.19 -12.52 18.17
C THR A 184 -3.56 -12.32 16.71
N GLY A 185 -4.57 -13.05 16.24
CA GLY A 185 -5.07 -12.91 14.87
C GLY A 185 -5.92 -11.65 14.64
N ALA A 186 -6.53 -11.12 15.71
CA ALA A 186 -7.30 -9.88 15.67
C ALA A 186 -6.39 -8.66 15.84
N VAL A 187 -6.52 -7.70 14.93
CA VAL A 187 -5.90 -6.37 15.00
C VAL A 187 -6.72 -5.45 15.91
N ARG A 188 -8.05 -5.61 15.89
CA ARG A 188 -9.00 -4.80 16.66
C ARG A 188 -10.24 -5.61 16.98
N ILE A 189 -10.98 -5.21 18.01
CA ILE A 189 -12.31 -5.72 18.30
C ILE A 189 -13.34 -4.61 18.04
N MET A 190 -14.32 -4.88 17.19
CA MET A 190 -15.41 -4.00 16.81
C MET A 190 -16.75 -4.75 16.97
N PRO A 191 -17.52 -4.51 18.04
CA PRO A 191 -18.78 -5.21 18.28
C PRO A 191 -19.72 -5.11 17.07
N LYS A 192 -20.23 -6.26 16.61
CA LYS A 192 -21.13 -6.35 15.44
C LYS A 192 -20.56 -5.73 14.14
N CYS A 193 -19.24 -5.52 14.06
CA CYS A 193 -18.59 -4.86 12.92
C CYS A 193 -19.13 -3.47 12.57
N GLN A 194 -19.71 -2.75 13.53
CA GLN A 194 -20.26 -1.41 13.29
C GLN A 194 -19.15 -0.42 12.93
N GLY A 195 -19.30 0.29 11.80
CA GLY A 195 -18.29 1.26 11.34
C GLY A 195 -17.11 0.64 10.59
N PHE A 196 -17.11 -0.67 10.33
CA PHE A 196 -15.96 -1.35 9.72
C PHE A 196 -15.72 -0.90 8.27
N SER A 197 -16.78 -0.82 7.46
CA SER A 197 -16.67 -0.40 6.07
C SER A 197 -16.20 1.05 5.97
N GLU A 198 -16.73 1.92 6.82
CA GLU A 198 -16.38 3.33 6.92
C GLU A 198 -14.93 3.51 7.35
N LEU A 199 -14.45 2.70 8.30
CA LEU A 199 -13.04 2.68 8.72
C LEU A 199 -12.12 2.28 7.56
N VAL A 200 -12.46 1.24 6.82
CA VAL A 200 -11.66 0.82 5.65
C VAL A 200 -11.68 1.90 4.56
N GLN A 201 -12.83 2.51 4.31
CA GLN A 201 -12.99 3.60 3.35
C GLN A 201 -12.28 4.89 3.77
N SER A 202 -12.09 5.14 5.06
CA SER A 202 -11.35 6.30 5.56
C SER A 202 -9.84 6.22 5.29
N GLY A 203 -9.36 5.14 4.66
CA GLY A 203 -7.93 4.91 4.42
C GLY A 203 -7.20 4.30 5.61
N TRP A 204 -7.91 3.76 6.60
CA TRP A 204 -7.27 3.04 7.71
C TRP A 204 -6.56 1.78 7.20
N ARG A 205 -5.36 1.54 7.74
CA ARG A 205 -4.55 0.35 7.45
C ARG A 205 -4.04 -0.26 8.75
N ALA A 206 -3.96 -1.58 8.78
CA ALA A 206 -3.44 -2.29 9.96
C ALA A 206 -1.92 -2.34 9.94
N TYR A 207 -1.32 -2.43 8.74
CA TYR A 207 0.12 -2.54 8.57
C TYR A 207 0.65 -1.31 7.84
N PRO A 208 1.73 -0.68 8.33
CA PRO A 208 2.32 0.46 7.65
C PRO A 208 2.96 0.00 6.32
N GLU A 209 2.59 0.64 5.23
CA GLU A 209 3.38 0.54 4.00
C GLU A 209 4.63 1.43 4.11
N LYS A 210 5.74 0.97 3.54
CA LYS A 210 6.91 1.83 3.38
C LYS A 210 6.50 2.99 2.47
N PRO A 211 6.60 4.26 2.91
CA PRO A 211 6.16 5.39 2.11
C PRO A 211 6.95 5.46 0.80
N ILE A 212 6.24 5.66 -0.30
CA ILE A 212 6.87 5.94 -1.60
C ILE A 212 7.28 7.41 -1.57
N ILE A 213 8.57 7.67 -1.45
CA ILE A 213 9.11 9.04 -1.55
C ILE A 213 9.21 9.37 -3.04
N ILE A 214 8.31 10.23 -3.53
CA ILE A 214 8.40 10.77 -4.89
C ILE A 214 9.47 11.85 -4.86
N ASN A 215 10.60 11.58 -5.53
CA ASN A 215 11.64 12.60 -5.69
C ASN A 215 11.19 13.53 -6.81
N VAL A 216 10.54 14.64 -6.44
CA VAL A 216 10.13 15.66 -7.41
C VAL A 216 11.40 16.46 -7.76
N PRO A 217 11.76 16.61 -9.05
CA PRO A 217 12.92 17.40 -9.41
C PRO A 217 12.79 18.82 -8.86
N PRO A 218 13.90 19.45 -8.44
CA PRO A 218 13.85 20.81 -7.89
C PRO A 218 13.22 21.75 -8.93
N PRO A 219 12.39 22.72 -8.49
CA PRO A 219 11.82 23.70 -9.40
C PRO A 219 12.96 24.45 -10.09
N VAL A 220 12.89 24.56 -11.42
CA VAL A 220 13.82 25.40 -12.17
C VAL A 220 13.50 26.85 -11.82
N VAL A 221 14.38 27.51 -11.06
CA VAL A 221 14.28 28.95 -10.82
C VAL A 221 14.63 29.65 -12.13
N VAL A 222 13.60 29.97 -12.91
CA VAL A 222 13.76 30.83 -14.08
C VAL A 222 13.90 32.26 -13.54
N THR A 223 15.13 32.74 -13.45
CA THR A 223 15.39 34.15 -13.17
C THR A 223 15.12 34.91 -14.46
N GLU A 224 13.91 35.46 -14.63
CA GLU A 224 13.63 36.37 -15.73
C GLU A 224 14.45 37.65 -15.51
N LYS A 225 15.40 37.92 -16.42
CA LYS A 225 16.10 39.19 -16.42
C LYS A 225 15.20 40.23 -17.09
N PRO A 226 15.22 41.51 -16.67
CA PRO A 226 14.45 42.57 -17.32
C PRO A 226 14.69 42.69 -18.84
N LEU A 227 15.83 42.19 -19.33
CA LEU A 227 16.22 42.19 -20.73
C LEU A 227 15.52 41.09 -21.57
N ASP A 228 15.04 40.02 -20.95
CA ASP A 228 14.48 38.87 -21.66
C ASP A 228 13.15 39.25 -22.35
N GLY A 229 12.31 40.03 -21.68
CA GLY A 229 11.08 40.58 -22.27
C GLY A 229 11.30 41.66 -23.35
N VAL A 230 12.53 42.19 -23.47
CA VAL A 230 12.95 43.11 -24.55
C VAL A 230 13.48 42.30 -25.73
N MET A 231 14.26 41.24 -25.49
CA MET A 231 14.79 40.35 -26.53
C MET A 231 13.68 39.64 -27.34
N ASP A 232 12.56 39.30 -26.71
CA ASP A 232 11.39 38.72 -27.39
C ASP A 232 10.65 39.71 -28.32
N ARG A 233 10.85 41.02 -28.13
CA ARG A 233 10.23 42.08 -28.97
C ARG A 233 11.15 42.55 -30.10
N ILE A 234 12.39 42.05 -30.18
CA ILE A 234 13.35 42.44 -31.20
C ILE A 234 13.24 41.45 -32.38
N PRO A 235 12.96 41.92 -33.62
CA PRO A 235 12.70 41.04 -34.78
C PRO A 235 13.89 40.17 -35.23
N TRP A 236 15.08 40.37 -34.68
CA TRP A 236 16.32 39.69 -35.06
C TRP A 236 16.85 38.69 -34.00
N GLY A 237 16.15 38.52 -32.87
CA GLY A 237 16.68 37.86 -31.65
C GLY A 237 16.48 36.35 -31.53
N LYS A 238 15.88 35.64 -32.49
CA LYS A 238 15.67 34.18 -32.37
C LYS A 238 16.96 33.40 -32.65
N LYS A 239 17.77 33.14 -31.62
CA LYS A 239 18.80 32.10 -31.70
C LYS A 239 18.15 30.72 -31.79
N LYS A 240 18.51 29.95 -32.82
CA LYS A 240 18.11 28.55 -33.02
C LYS A 240 18.44 27.71 -31.78
N LYS A 241 17.43 27.02 -31.23
CA LYS A 241 17.62 25.93 -30.26
C LYS A 241 18.12 24.69 -31.03
N ASN A 242 19.26 24.16 -30.63
CA ASN A 242 19.64 22.75 -30.90
C ASN A 242 19.01 21.88 -29.82
#